data_AF-A0A529WDI6-F1
#
_entry.id   AF-A0A529WDI6-F1
#
_cell.length_a   1.000
_cell.length_b   1.000
_cell.length_c   1.000
_cell.angle_alpha   90.00
_cell.angle_beta   90.00
_cell.angle_gamma   90.00
#
_symmetry.space_group_name_H-M   'P 1'
#
loop_
_entity.id
_entity.type
_entity.pdbx_description
1 polymer ?
#
loop_
_entity_poly.entity_id
_entity_poly.type
_entity_poly.pdbx_seq_one_letter_code
_entity_poly.pdbx_strand_id
1 'polypeptide(L)' 'LSALDNGRIKGAALDVFATEPLPAEHPLWGYDNVALTPHCAAVYDGWDIKSVRMFADNLARYRKGEPLENVVNPERGY' A
#
# COMPACT_ATOMS: atom_id res chain seq x y z
N LEU A 1 -15.14 1.48 11.84
CA LEU A 1 -16.42 0.78 11.54
C LEU A 1 -17.63 1.65 11.83
N SER A 2 -17.69 2.36 12.96
CA SER A 2 -18.80 3.27 13.32
C SER A 2 -19.34 4.17 12.19
N ALA A 3 -18.50 4.67 11.27
CA ALA A 3 -18.98 5.46 10.13
C ALA A 3 -19.84 4.65 9.13
N LEU A 4 -19.53 3.38 8.93
CA LEU A 4 -20.36 2.42 8.16
C LEU A 4 -21.61 2.06 8.98
N ASP A 5 -21.43 1.70 10.26
CA ASP A 5 -22.51 1.24 11.13
C ASP A 5 -23.62 2.30 11.31
N ASN A 6 -23.21 3.56 11.47
CA ASN A 6 -24.12 4.68 11.65
C ASN A 6 -24.58 5.31 10.33
N GLY A 7 -24.25 4.71 9.18
CA GLY A 7 -24.65 5.19 7.85
C GLY A 7 -24.05 6.54 7.44
N ARG A 8 -22.98 7.01 8.11
CA ARG A 8 -22.28 8.25 7.77
C ARG A 8 -21.61 8.15 6.40
N ILE A 9 -21.12 6.96 6.05
CA ILE A 9 -20.67 6.62 4.70
C ILE A 9 -21.51 5.47 4.16
N LYS A 10 -21.85 5.51 2.87
CA LYS A 10 -22.65 4.47 2.22
C LYS A 10 -21.87 3.17 1.98
N GLY A 11 -20.56 3.24 1.94
CA GLY A 11 -19.66 2.11 1.72
C GLY A 11 -18.20 2.55 1.70
N ALA A 12 -17.30 1.59 1.56
CA ALA A 12 -15.86 1.82 1.45
C ALA A 12 -15.22 0.82 0.48
N ALA A 13 -14.09 1.20 -0.12
CA ALA A 13 -13.23 0.31 -0.87
C ALA A 13 -11.80 0.42 -0.31
N LEU A 14 -11.18 -0.71 0.03
CA LEU A 14 -9.86 -0.75 0.67
C LEU A 14 -8.94 -1.74 -0.05
N ASP A 15 -7.72 -1.30 -0.32
CA ASP A 15 -6.62 -2.11 -0.87
C ASP A 15 -5.54 -2.42 0.17
N VAL A 16 -5.35 -1.51 1.14
CA VAL A 16 -4.31 -1.60 2.18
C VAL A 16 -4.94 -1.72 3.56
N PHE A 17 -4.26 -2.46 4.45
CA PHE A 17 -4.69 -2.67 5.82
C PHE A 17 -3.54 -2.40 6.80
N ALA A 18 -3.87 -2.09 8.06
CA ALA A 18 -2.84 -1.87 9.09
C ALA A 18 -2.03 -3.14 9.39
N THR A 19 -2.67 -4.31 9.26
CA THR A 19 -2.04 -5.63 9.35
C THR A 19 -2.34 -6.39 8.07
N GLU A 20 -1.30 -6.91 7.42
CA GLU A 20 -1.41 -7.64 6.16
C GLU A 20 -0.76 -9.04 6.26
N PRO A 21 -1.43 -10.11 5.80
CA PRO A 21 -2.78 -10.12 5.23
C PRO A 21 -3.85 -9.77 6.28
N LEU A 22 -5.01 -9.28 5.83
CA LEU A 22 -6.13 -8.95 6.72
C LEU A 22 -6.55 -10.23 7.49
N PRO A 23 -6.54 -10.24 8.83
CA PRO A 23 -6.93 -11.42 9.61
C PRO A 23 -8.32 -11.92 9.23
N ALA A 24 -8.53 -13.24 9.23
CA ALA A 24 -9.78 -13.86 8.80
C ALA A 24 -10.96 -13.46 9.72
N GLU A 25 -10.68 -13.18 10.99
CA GLU A 25 -11.66 -12.75 11.99
C GLU A 25 -11.96 -11.25 11.92
N HIS A 26 -11.32 -10.50 11.01
CA HIS A 26 -11.50 -9.06 10.95
C HIS A 26 -12.93 -8.70 10.48
N PRO A 27 -13.64 -7.81 11.19
CA PRO A 27 -15.06 -7.53 10.94
C PRO A 27 -15.37 -6.97 9.54
N LEU A 28 -14.39 -6.35 8.85
CA LEU A 28 -14.58 -5.84 7.49
C LEU A 28 -15.03 -6.92 6.49
N TRP A 29 -14.71 -8.20 6.73
CA TRP A 29 -15.18 -9.30 5.88
C TRP A 29 -16.70 -9.47 5.87
N GLY A 30 -17.40 -8.97 6.89
CA GLY A 30 -18.85 -9.14 7.04
C GLY A 30 -19.71 -8.00 6.48
N TYR A 31 -19.12 -6.96 5.87
CA TYR A 31 -19.88 -5.81 5.38
C TYR A 31 -20.20 -5.94 3.89
N ASP A 32 -21.50 -6.03 3.56
CA ASP A 32 -21.98 -6.09 2.16
C ASP A 32 -21.67 -4.83 1.34
N ASN A 33 -21.46 -3.69 2.02
CA ASN A 33 -21.16 -2.40 1.41
C ASN A 33 -19.67 -2.02 1.47
N VAL A 34 -18.79 -3.00 1.70
CA VAL A 34 -17.35 -2.80 1.69
C VAL A 34 -16.71 -3.69 0.64
N ALA A 35 -15.97 -3.10 -0.28
CA ALA A 35 -15.12 -3.82 -1.24
C ALA A 35 -13.70 -3.93 -0.67
N LEU A 36 -13.19 -5.16 -0.62
CA LEU A 36 -11.81 -5.44 -0.17
C LEU A 36 -11.02 -6.01 -1.35
N THR A 37 -9.86 -5.41 -1.63
CA THR A 37 -8.86 -5.98 -2.52
C THR A 37 -7.62 -6.38 -1.71
N PRO A 38 -6.87 -7.39 -2.15
CA PRO A 38 -5.48 -7.57 -1.68
C PRO A 38 -4.68 -6.30 -1.98
N HIS A 39 -3.59 -6.05 -1.26
CA HIS A 39 -2.73 -4.88 -1.47
C HIS A 39 -1.98 -4.96 -2.81
N CYS A 40 -2.68 -4.60 -3.89
CA CYS A 40 -2.20 -4.74 -5.25
C CYS A 40 -2.65 -3.59 -6.17
N ALA A 41 -3.24 -2.50 -5.65
CA ALA A 41 -3.65 -1.38 -6.49
C ALA A 41 -2.49 -0.72 -7.25
N ALA A 42 -1.27 -0.83 -6.73
CA ALA A 42 -0.05 -0.33 -7.38
C ALA A 42 0.55 -1.30 -8.41
N VAL A 43 0.08 -2.54 -8.48
CA VAL A 43 0.66 -3.60 -9.32
C VAL A 43 0.02 -3.57 -10.70
N TYR A 44 0.85 -3.45 -11.72
CA TYR A 44 0.47 -3.47 -13.13
C TYR A 44 1.48 -4.26 -13.95
N ASP A 45 1.16 -4.57 -15.22
CA ASP A 45 2.06 -5.32 -16.09
C ASP A 45 3.43 -4.62 -16.27
N GLY A 46 4.52 -5.33 -15.96
CA GLY A 46 5.88 -4.80 -15.96
C GLY A 46 6.26 -3.92 -14.76
N TRP A 47 5.40 -3.78 -13.75
CA TRP A 47 5.71 -3.09 -12.49
C TRP A 47 6.90 -3.72 -11.76
N ASP A 48 6.99 -5.05 -11.78
CA ASP A 48 8.04 -5.85 -11.15
C ASP A 48 9.42 -5.52 -11.72
N ILE A 49 9.57 -5.52 -13.04
CA ILE A 49 10.83 -5.21 -13.73
C ILE A 49 11.26 -3.77 -13.43
N LYS A 50 10.33 -2.81 -13.49
CA LYS A 50 10.63 -1.41 -13.20
C LYS A 50 11.08 -1.22 -11.75
N SER A 51 10.39 -1.86 -10.80
CA SER A 51 10.68 -1.75 -9.36
C SER A 51 12.04 -2.36 -9.02
N VAL A 52 12.35 -3.55 -9.56
CA VAL A 52 13.64 -4.20 -9.37
C VAL A 52 14.78 -3.39 -9.98
N ARG A 53 14.59 -2.80 -11.17
CA ARG A 53 15.61 -1.92 -11.78
C ARG A 53 15.92 -0.71 -10.90
N MET A 54 14.89 0.00 -10.44
CA MET A 54 15.07 1.16 -9.54
C MET A 54 15.82 0.76 -8.26
N PHE A 55 15.47 -0.39 -7.66
CA PHE A 55 16.19 -0.90 -6.49
C PHE A 55 17.65 -1.22 -6.81
N ALA A 56 17.93 -1.92 -7.92
CA ALA A 56 19.27 -2.30 -8.32
C ALA A 56 20.18 -1.09 -8.58
N ASP A 57 19.65 -0.04 -9.21
CA ASP A 57 20.37 1.20 -9.47
C ASP A 57 20.74 1.91 -8.16
N ASN A 58 19.80 1.98 -7.21
CA ASN A 58 20.06 2.54 -5.89
C ASN A 58 21.03 1.68 -5.05
N LEU A 59 20.97 0.35 -5.16
CA LEU A 59 21.93 -0.54 -4.51
C LEU A 59 23.36 -0.32 -5.04
N ALA A 60 23.51 -0.09 -6.34
CA ALA A 60 24.80 0.21 -6.94
C ALA A 60 25.36 1.56 -6.44
N ARG A 61 24.51 2.60 -6.37
CA ARG A 61 24.86 3.92 -5.79
C ARG A 61 25.27 3.80 -4.32
N TYR A 62 24.48 3.09 -3.53
CA TYR A 62 24.74 2.86 -2.11
C TYR A 62 26.12 2.24 -1.87
N ARG A 63 26.48 1.21 -2.64
CA ARG A 63 27.79 0.52 -2.52
C ARG A 63 28.97 1.42 -2.85
N LYS A 64 28.78 2.47 -3.64
CA LYS A 64 29.80 3.45 -4.03
C LYS A 64 29.82 4.70 -3.14
N GLY A 65 28.89 4.83 -2.20
CA GLY A 65 28.69 6.05 -1.42
C GLY A 65 28.13 7.22 -2.25
N GLU A 66 27.48 6.92 -3.37
CA GLU A 66 26.85 7.94 -4.23
C GLU A 66 25.47 8.34 -3.69
N PRO A 67 24.97 9.55 -4.00
CA PRO A 67 23.61 9.96 -3.65
C PRO A 67 22.56 9.00 -4.23
N LEU A 68 21.62 8.60 -3.38
CA LEU A 68 20.47 7.77 -3.76
C LEU A 68 19.40 8.61 -4.47
N GLU A 69 18.65 7.96 -5.34
CA GLU A 69 17.45 8.53 -5.95
C GLU A 69 16.22 8.26 -5.09
N ASN A 70 15.21 9.13 -5.17
CA ASN A 70 13.93 9.00 -4.47
C ASN A 70 14.07 8.90 -2.94
N VAL A 71 15.02 9.64 -2.35
CA VAL A 71 15.20 9.70 -0.89
C VAL A 71 13.93 10.22 -0.24
N VAL A 72 13.30 9.38 0.57
CA VAL A 72 12.14 9.76 1.38
C VAL A 72 12.61 10.65 2.52
N ASN A 73 11.99 11.83 2.66
CA ASN A 73 12.17 12.70 3.82
C ASN A 73 10.93 12.60 4.73
N PRO A 74 11.04 11.93 5.90
CA PRO A 74 9.91 11.78 6.82
C PRO A 74 9.36 13.11 7.37
N GLU A 75 10.19 14.14 7.48
CA GLU A 75 9.79 15.46 7.98
C GLU A 75 8.89 16.22 6.99
N ARG A 76 8.95 15.89 5.70
CA ARG A 76 8.08 16.50 4.68
C ARG A 76 6.62 16.10 4.84
N GLY A 77 6.33 15.02 5.57
CA GLY A 77 4.97 14.48 5.66
C GLY A 77 4.43 14.02 4.30
N TYR A 78 3.10 13.98 4.21
CA TYR A 78 2.33 13.74 2.97
C TYR A 78 1.54 14.99 2.60
#